data_AF-A0A126ZV33-F1
#
_entry.id   AF-A0A126ZV33-F1
#
_cell.length_a   1.000
_cell.length_b   1.000
_cell.length_c   1.000
_cell.angle_alpha   90.00
_cell.angle_beta   90.00
_cell.angle_gamma   90.00
#
_symmetry.space_group_name_H-M   'P 1'
#
loop_
_entity.id
_entity.type
_entity.pdbx_description
1 polymer ?
#
loop_
_entity_poly.entity_id
_entity_poly.type
_entity_poly.pdbx_seq_one_letter_code
_entity_poly.pdbx_strand_id
1 'polypeptide(L)'
;MLGLRPDFAAMGAYQVGVIGPRPDGDPAAFEVRAFCPDLAVPEDPVTGSLNAGLAQWLIAGGRAPRSYVAQQGTVLGRRGLVRITADGADVWVGGDTVMGVRGQVAL
;
A
#
# COMPACT_ATOMS: atom_id res chain seq x y z
N MET A 1 -12.04 -1.75 -7.78
CA MET A 1 -10.58 -1.89 -7.56
C MET A 1 -10.11 -3.33 -7.41
N LEU A 2 -10.65 -4.13 -6.47
CA LEU A 2 -10.19 -5.51 -6.23
C LEU A 2 -10.37 -6.45 -7.44
N GLY A 3 -11.28 -6.13 -8.35
CA GLY A 3 -11.46 -6.86 -9.63
C GLY A 3 -10.40 -6.58 -10.70
N LEU A 4 -9.45 -5.65 -10.50
CA LEU A 4 -8.41 -5.37 -11.50
C LEU A 4 -7.57 -6.61 -11.79
N ARG A 5 -7.28 -6.81 -13.08
CA ARG A 5 -6.43 -7.88 -13.62
C ARG A 5 -5.34 -7.21 -14.47
N PRO A 6 -4.15 -6.92 -13.91
CA PRO A 6 -3.08 -6.28 -14.66
C PRO A 6 -2.56 -7.21 -15.76
N ASP A 7 -2.35 -6.66 -16.95
CA ASP A 7 -1.56 -7.33 -18.00
C ASP A 7 -0.09 -6.95 -17.80
N PHE A 8 0.63 -7.77 -17.04
CA PHE A 8 2.02 -7.49 -16.70
C PHE A 8 2.95 -7.47 -17.93
N ALA A 9 2.61 -8.20 -18.99
CA ALA A 9 3.39 -8.17 -20.23
C ALA A 9 3.23 -6.81 -20.92
N ALA A 10 1.99 -6.29 -21.01
CA ALA A 10 1.72 -4.97 -21.55
C ALA A 10 2.27 -3.84 -20.68
N MET A 11 2.38 -4.04 -19.36
CA MET A 11 2.97 -3.06 -18.45
C MET A 11 4.48 -2.91 -18.61
N GLY A 12 5.20 -3.91 -19.13
CA GLY A 12 6.65 -3.84 -19.30
C GLY A 12 7.35 -3.49 -17.98
N ALA A 13 8.07 -2.36 -17.94
CA ALA A 13 8.77 -1.87 -16.75
C ALA A 13 7.99 -0.83 -15.95
N TYR A 14 6.73 -0.55 -16.29
CA TYR A 14 5.93 0.43 -15.56
C TYR A 14 5.52 -0.10 -14.18
N GLN A 15 5.90 0.65 -13.15
CA GLN A 15 5.43 0.44 -11.79
C GLN A 15 4.17 1.28 -11.56
N VAL A 16 3.06 0.62 -11.23
CA VAL A 16 1.74 1.27 -11.16
C VAL A 16 1.13 1.04 -9.78
N GLY A 17 0.88 2.15 -9.07
CA GLY A 17 0.08 2.17 -7.86
C GLY A 17 -1.39 2.47 -8.17
N VAL A 18 -2.30 1.71 -7.57
CA VAL A 18 -3.74 1.97 -7.63
C VAL A 18 -4.24 2.17 -6.21
N ILE A 19 -5.11 3.16 -6.03
CA ILE A 19 -5.80 3.47 -4.77
C ILE A 19 -7.28 3.68 -5.03
N GLY A 20 -8.14 3.24 -4.11
CA GLY A 20 -9.57 3.48 -4.17
C GLY A 20 -10.22 3.49 -2.78
N PRO A 21 -11.31 4.26 -2.59
CA PRO A 21 -11.98 4.31 -1.30
C PRO A 21 -12.61 2.96 -0.95
N ARG A 22 -12.64 2.64 0.34
CA ARG A 22 -13.41 1.54 0.90
C ARG A 22 -14.79 2.05 1.38
N PRO A 23 -15.77 1.16 1.60
CA PRO A 23 -17.08 1.56 2.11
C PRO A 23 -17.00 2.28 3.46
N ASP A 24 -17.95 3.17 3.72
CA ASP A 24 -18.05 3.85 5.02
C ASP A 24 -18.19 2.84 6.17
N GLY A 25 -17.50 3.11 7.27
CA GLY A 25 -17.45 2.22 8.44
C GLY A 25 -16.41 1.10 8.35
N ASP A 26 -15.71 0.94 7.21
CA ASP A 26 -14.55 0.06 7.12
C ASP A 26 -13.39 0.62 7.99
N PRO A 27 -12.64 -0.23 8.72
CA PRO A 27 -11.48 0.22 9.49
C PRO A 27 -10.38 0.88 8.66
N ALA A 28 -10.29 0.58 7.35
CA ALA A 28 -9.40 1.23 6.41
C ALA A 28 -10.19 2.16 5.46
N ALA A 29 -9.68 3.37 5.25
CA ALA A 29 -10.29 4.35 4.35
C ALA A 29 -10.07 4.01 2.87
N PHE A 30 -8.93 3.37 2.57
CA PHE A 30 -8.53 3.07 1.20
C PHE A 30 -8.05 1.63 1.06
N GLU A 31 -8.27 1.07 -0.12
CA GLU A 31 -7.54 -0.09 -0.61
C GLU A 31 -6.42 0.41 -1.54
N VAL A 32 -5.24 -0.21 -1.46
CA VAL A 32 -4.07 0.06 -2.29
C VAL A 32 -3.62 -1.23 -2.99
N ARG A 33 -3.12 -1.12 -4.22
CA ARG A 33 -2.42 -2.19 -4.94
C ARG A 33 -1.18 -1.60 -5.62
N ALA A 34 -0.09 -2.36 -5.63
CA ALA A 34 1.18 -1.96 -6.23
C ALA A 34 1.62 -3.03 -7.23
N PHE A 35 1.65 -2.68 -8.51
CA PHE A 35 2.05 -3.55 -9.60
C PHE A 35 3.48 -3.21 -10.03
N CYS A 36 4.39 -4.16 -9.87
CA CYS A 36 5.83 -4.01 -10.11
C CYS A 36 6.36 -5.22 -10.90
N PRO A 37 5.97 -5.36 -12.18
CA PRO A 37 6.25 -6.56 -12.99
C PRO A 37 7.74 -6.84 -13.24
N ASP A 38 8.59 -5.82 -13.15
CA ASP A 38 10.04 -5.90 -13.32
C ASP A 38 10.77 -6.41 -12.06
N LEU A 39 10.07 -6.49 -10.92
CA LEU A 39 10.58 -7.04 -9.68
C LEU A 39 10.21 -8.52 -9.55
N ALA A 40 10.91 -9.24 -8.68
CA ALA A 40 10.62 -10.65 -8.38
C ALA A 40 9.20 -10.90 -7.81
N VAL A 41 8.47 -9.82 -7.47
CA VAL A 41 7.11 -9.82 -6.91
C VAL A 41 6.23 -8.91 -7.79
N PRO A 42 5.53 -9.47 -8.80
CA PRO A 42 4.76 -8.67 -9.77
C PRO A 42 3.64 -7.82 -9.15
N GLU A 43 3.11 -8.22 -8.00
CA GLU A 43 2.26 -7.39 -7.15
C GLU A 43 2.75 -7.44 -5.71
N ASP A 44 3.20 -6.30 -5.18
CA ASP A 44 3.75 -6.22 -3.83
C ASP A 44 2.61 -6.27 -2.77
N PRO A 45 2.69 -7.17 -1.77
CA PRO A 45 1.66 -7.30 -0.74
C PRO A 45 1.47 -6.05 0.13
N VAL A 46 2.52 -5.28 0.44
CA VAL A 46 2.44 -4.06 1.26
C VAL A 46 3.60 -3.12 0.94
N THR A 47 3.33 -1.99 0.28
CA THR A 47 4.36 -1.07 -0.20
C THR A 47 4.33 0.24 0.58
N GLY A 48 5.21 0.39 1.58
CA GLY A 48 5.25 1.59 2.43
C GLY A 48 5.56 2.88 1.66
N SER A 49 6.51 2.83 0.72
CA SER A 49 6.91 3.99 -0.10
C SER A 49 5.78 4.50 -1.00
N LEU A 50 5.01 3.59 -1.62
CA LEU A 50 3.83 3.96 -2.40
C LEU A 50 2.80 4.67 -1.52
N ASN A 51 2.53 4.14 -0.33
CA ASN A 51 1.61 4.75 0.62
C ASN A 51 2.07 6.15 1.07
N ALA A 52 3.38 6.38 1.25
CA ALA A 52 3.93 7.71 1.52
C ALA A 52 3.64 8.71 0.38
N GLY A 53 3.88 8.29 -0.88
CA GLY A 53 3.61 9.14 -2.05
C GLY A 53 2.12 9.44 -2.23
N LEU A 54 1.27 8.43 -2.07
CA LEU A 54 -0.19 8.58 -2.11
C LEU A 54 -0.71 9.53 -1.03
N ALA A 55 -0.18 9.43 0.19
CA ALA A 55 -0.54 10.31 1.29
C ALA A 55 -0.19 11.77 0.98
N GLN A 56 1.03 12.04 0.50
CA GLN A 56 1.44 13.39 0.10
C GLN A 56 0.48 13.96 -0.96
N TRP A 57 0.16 13.18 -2.00
CA TRP A 57 -0.73 13.61 -3.07
C TRP A 57 -2.18 13.83 -2.62
N LEU A 58 -2.76 12.86 -1.90
CA LEU A 58 -4.18 12.88 -1.54
C LEU A 58 -4.49 13.90 -0.44
N ILE A 59 -3.62 14.02 0.56
CA ILE A 59 -3.80 14.96 1.67
C ILE A 59 -3.64 16.40 1.14
N ALA A 60 -2.58 16.68 0.38
CA ALA A 60 -2.39 18.02 -0.20
C ALA A 60 -3.54 18.40 -1.15
N GLY A 61 -4.13 17.42 -1.83
CA GLY A 61 -5.30 17.60 -2.70
C GLY A 61 -6.65 17.65 -1.99
N GLY A 62 -6.72 17.54 -0.66
CA GLY A 62 -7.98 17.54 0.10
C GLY A 62 -8.86 16.30 -0.14
N ARG A 63 -8.28 15.20 -0.64
CA ARG A 63 -8.99 13.95 -1.00
C ARG A 63 -8.90 12.88 0.08
N ALA A 64 -8.02 13.07 1.06
CA ALA A 64 -7.89 12.21 2.23
C ALA A 64 -7.76 13.07 3.50
N PRO A 65 -8.23 12.58 4.66
CA PRO A 65 -7.95 13.23 5.93
C PRO A 65 -6.46 13.17 6.27
N ARG A 66 -6.02 14.00 7.22
CA ARG A 66 -4.61 14.04 7.64
C ARG A 66 -4.13 12.76 8.33
N SER A 67 -5.04 11.93 8.82
CA SER A 67 -4.74 10.63 9.40
C SER A 67 -5.75 9.61 8.91
N TYR A 68 -5.26 8.47 8.41
CA TYR A 68 -6.09 7.37 7.92
C TYR A 68 -5.32 6.05 7.92
N VAL A 69 -6.05 4.95 7.73
CA VAL A 69 -5.49 3.62 7.48
C VAL A 69 -5.76 3.23 6.04
N ALA A 70 -4.74 2.77 5.32
CA ALA A 70 -4.87 2.10 4.03
C ALA A 70 -4.64 0.60 4.21
N GLN A 71 -5.42 -0.21 3.50
CA GLN A 71 -5.22 -1.65 3.41
C GLN A 71 -4.59 -2.01 2.06
N GLN A 72 -3.62 -2.92 2.06
CA GLN A 72 -2.99 -3.46 0.85
C GLN A 72 -2.88 -4.99 0.91
N GLY A 73 -2.93 -5.61 -0.26
CA GLY A 73 -2.64 -7.04 -0.43
C GLY A 73 -3.87 -7.96 -0.33
N THR A 74 -5.09 -7.42 -0.28
CA THR A 74 -6.33 -8.21 -0.17
C THR A 74 -6.45 -9.28 -1.25
N VAL A 75 -6.12 -8.96 -2.51
CA VAL A 75 -6.16 -9.90 -3.64
C VAL A 75 -5.12 -11.03 -3.50
N LEU A 76 -4.04 -10.79 -2.76
CA LEU A 76 -2.98 -11.76 -2.47
C LEU A 76 -3.24 -12.56 -1.19
N GLY A 77 -4.43 -12.42 -0.58
CA GLY A 77 -4.77 -13.04 0.71
C GLY A 77 -3.98 -12.45 1.88
N ARG A 78 -3.46 -11.22 1.74
CA ARG A 78 -2.77 -10.48 2.80
C ARG A 78 -3.67 -9.36 3.32
N ARG A 79 -3.36 -8.88 4.52
CA ARG A 79 -4.08 -7.77 5.18
C ARG A 79 -3.07 -6.80 5.78
N GLY A 80 -2.28 -6.16 4.92
CA GLY A 80 -1.36 -5.13 5.35
C GLY A 80 -2.12 -3.86 5.70
N LEU A 81 -2.03 -3.41 6.94
CA LEU A 81 -2.64 -2.16 7.39
C LEU A 81 -1.54 -1.11 7.57
N VAL A 82 -1.58 -0.09 6.74
CA VAL A 82 -0.63 1.03 6.74
C VAL A 82 -1.32 2.24 7.36
N ARG A 83 -0.78 2.71 8.47
CA ARG A 83 -1.24 3.91 9.18
C ARG A 83 -0.49 5.12 8.64
N ILE A 84 -1.25 6.12 8.21
CA ILE A 84 -0.74 7.39 7.70
C ILE A 84 -1.07 8.47 8.71
N THR A 85 -0.10 9.35 9.00
CA THR A 85 -0.33 10.57 9.77
C THR A 85 0.50 11.70 9.20
N ALA A 86 -0.15 12.78 8.79
CA ALA A 86 0.50 13.99 8.33
C ALA A 86 0.70 14.98 9.47
N ASP A 87 1.95 15.34 9.75
CA ASP A 87 2.36 16.31 10.77
C ASP A 87 3.13 17.45 10.11
N GLY A 88 2.54 18.65 10.09
CA GLY A 88 3.06 19.76 9.28
C GLY A 88 3.19 19.37 7.80
N ALA A 89 4.42 19.42 7.30
CA ALA A 89 4.82 19.03 5.94
C ALA A 89 5.23 17.55 5.83
N ASP A 90 5.43 16.86 6.95
CA ASP A 90 5.90 15.48 6.97
C ASP A 90 4.72 14.50 6.92
N VAL A 91 4.99 13.34 6.34
CA VAL A 91 4.08 12.19 6.31
C VAL A 91 4.74 11.02 7.02
N TRP A 92 4.13 10.59 8.11
CA TRP A 92 4.51 9.38 8.82
C TRP A 92 3.77 8.18 8.25
N VAL A 93 4.53 7.13 7.94
CA VAL A 93 4.03 5.84 7.49
C VAL A 93 4.41 4.79 8.52
N GLY A 94 3.39 4.17 9.13
CA GLY A 94 3.57 3.17 10.18
C GLY A 94 2.68 1.95 9.98
N GLY A 95 2.93 0.91 10.76
CA GLY A 95 2.16 -0.32 10.75
C GLY A 95 2.63 -1.25 11.85
N ASP A 96 1.78 -2.21 12.20
CA ASP A 96 2.12 -3.22 13.20
C ASP A 96 2.98 -4.33 12.54
N THR A 97 3.95 -4.87 13.27
CA THR A 97 4.82 -5.95 12.79
C THR A 97 4.70 -7.18 13.69
N VAL A 98 4.80 -8.37 13.11
CA VAL A 98 4.90 -9.63 13.86
C VAL A 98 6.14 -10.41 13.41
N MET A 99 6.86 -10.98 14.37
CA MET A 99 8.02 -11.81 14.08
C MET A 99 7.57 -13.15 13.49
N GLY A 100 7.81 -13.37 12.20
CA GLY A 100 7.42 -14.61 11.52
C GLY A 100 8.39 -15.78 11.78
N VAL A 101 9.69 -15.51 11.79
CA VAL A 101 10.74 -16.51 12.02
C VAL A 101 11.83 -15.89 12.89
N ARG A 102 12.35 -16.68 13.82
CA ARG A 102 13.54 -16.34 14.62
C ARG A 102 14.52 -17.50 14.56
N GLY A 103 15.78 -17.21 14.22
CA GLY A 103 16.81 -18.24 14.09
C GLY A 103 18.20 -17.65 13.86
N GLN A 104 19.13 -18.50 13.45
CA GLN A 104 20.50 -18.16 13.10
C GLN A 104 20.84 -18.79 11.75
N VAL A 105 21.72 -18.14 10.97
CA VAL A 105 22.19 -18.62 9.67
C VAL A 105 23.72 -18.68 9.72
N ALA A 106 24.31 -19.80 9.31
CA ALA A 106 25.75 -19.90 9.09
C ALA A 106 26.10 -19.34 7.71
N LEU A 107 27.21 -18.61 7.63
CA LEU A 107 27.72 -18.04 6.39
C LEU A 107 28.39 -19.09 5.50
#